data_AF-A0A2R6BTC5-F1
#
_entry.id   AF-A0A2R6BTC5-F1
#
_cell.length_a   1.000
_cell.length_b   1.000
_cell.length_c   1.000
_cell.angle_alpha   90.00
_cell.angle_beta   90.00
_cell.angle_gamma   90.00
#
_symmetry.space_group_name_H-M   'P 1'
#
loop_
_entity.id
_entity.type
_entity.pdbx_description
1 polymer ?
#
loop_
_entity_poly.entity_id
_entity_poly.type
_entity_poly.pdbx_seq_one_letter_code
_entity_poly.pdbx_strand_id
1 'polypeptide(L)'
;MSRATAIVIVVVIVIAAIAIGFALSRHPTTTTTTTTTTISFTPNLQVVAQGTPVTFIVSGTSPGEVVSFYTGDGRSFNVSASASTTSYTYTYPNPGVYLAYVAVYSSGKLVGTTSTQAQQILVNPNPPQNIVPYISVPLIYFNSTRNPNAPVFGVGEKIYLYGGFHELPSNPNFSIYEYIWNISGQVQTIPANPNTSEPSTNPVSTSFSSPGLYPVSLTIVTKNANTGQTYSQSVTYTLAVSAPSLPFGLYKFNGQVPDPNVINVVENVAGGPYSFDPSVDYESVGFEVISNIFATLVIYNGSSTTSFIPFAADYWSISSNSTVYTFHIRAGLRFSNGQPLTAYDVWYSVIRTILFAGGSPGTAGWILTKYLIPNYTPFSFVMSSPNDTKDFNEIMHAVTYDNQTNTVTFHLVQSTPAQLFFTAVADPLGAGIQDAAWLESIGAGINFTPAGFYAYQQHANEGDYFTQVQNDPVASGPYMIEQYVPGQSIILVPNPYYPGVPGIPKPNTTVYITMGERPGDRLQPVCHRTSGYCNRLTNGALYR
;
A
#
# COMPACT_ATOMS: atom_id res chain seq x y z
N MET A 1 38.22 -68.47 -29.26
CA MET A 1 38.69 -67.11 -28.91
C MET A 1 38.91 -67.03 -27.42
N SER A 2 40.04 -66.48 -26.98
CA SER A 2 40.30 -66.30 -25.54
C SER A 2 39.29 -65.31 -24.93
N ARG A 3 38.98 -65.42 -23.64
CA ARG A 3 38.08 -64.46 -22.95
C ARG A 3 38.52 -63.00 -23.14
N ALA A 4 39.83 -62.76 -23.27
CA ALA A 4 40.38 -61.43 -23.58
C ALA A 4 40.00 -60.94 -24.99
N THR A 5 40.01 -61.83 -25.99
CA THR A 5 39.63 -61.50 -27.37
C THR A 5 38.15 -61.14 -27.49
N ALA A 6 37.27 -61.82 -26.73
CA ALA A 6 35.84 -61.52 -26.71
C ALA A 6 35.54 -60.16 -26.05
N ILE A 7 36.24 -59.81 -24.97
CA ILE A 7 36.09 -58.50 -24.29
C ILE A 7 36.54 -57.36 -25.20
N VAL A 8 37.65 -57.51 -25.93
CA VAL A 8 38.13 -56.48 -26.87
C VAL A 8 37.12 -56.27 -28.00
N ILE A 9 36.52 -57.33 -28.55
CA ILE A 9 35.52 -57.21 -29.61
C ILE A 9 34.26 -56.49 -29.10
N VAL A 10 33.79 -56.81 -27.89
CA VAL A 10 32.62 -56.14 -27.29
C VAL A 10 32.90 -54.66 -27.02
N VAL A 11 34.09 -54.32 -26.51
CA VAL A 11 34.48 -52.92 -26.25
C VAL A 11 34.58 -52.12 -27.55
N VAL A 12 35.14 -52.70 -28.62
CA VAL A 12 35.22 -52.04 -29.94
C VAL A 12 33.84 -51.83 -30.55
N ILE A 13 32.92 -52.79 -30.43
CA ILE A 13 31.54 -52.66 -30.91
C ILE A 13 30.78 -51.58 -30.13
N VAL A 14 30.96 -51.51 -28.81
CA VAL A 14 30.34 -50.48 -27.96
C VAL A 14 30.88 -49.09 -28.29
N ILE A 15 32.20 -48.94 -28.50
CA ILE A 15 32.80 -47.65 -28.89
C ILE A 15 32.34 -47.23 -30.30
N ALA A 16 32.23 -48.17 -31.25
CA ALA A 16 31.71 -47.89 -32.57
C ALA A 16 30.22 -47.51 -32.55
N ALA A 17 29.40 -48.16 -31.71
CA ALA A 17 27.99 -47.84 -31.53
C ALA A 17 27.79 -46.46 -30.86
N ILE A 18 28.65 -46.08 -29.91
CA ILE A 18 28.66 -44.75 -29.28
C ILE A 18 29.09 -43.69 -30.29
N ALA A 19 30.12 -43.94 -31.12
CA ALA A 19 30.56 -43.01 -32.14
C ALA A 19 29.52 -42.79 -33.25
N ILE A 20 28.80 -43.85 -33.66
CA ILE A 20 27.69 -43.76 -34.61
C ILE A 20 26.49 -43.06 -33.98
N GLY A 21 26.18 -43.31 -32.70
CA GLY A 21 25.17 -42.55 -31.94
C GLY A 21 25.50 -41.06 -31.82
N PHE A 22 26.77 -40.71 -31.65
CA PHE A 22 27.25 -39.32 -31.56
C PHE A 22 27.31 -38.61 -32.93
N ALA A 23 27.48 -39.35 -34.01
CA ALA A 23 27.42 -38.83 -35.38
C ALA A 23 25.96 -38.64 -35.85
N LEU A 24 25.05 -39.54 -35.45
CA LEU A 24 23.61 -39.45 -35.76
C LEU A 24 22.87 -38.43 -34.88
N SER A 25 23.43 -37.99 -33.74
CA SER A 25 22.87 -36.93 -32.91
C SER A 25 23.23 -35.51 -33.38
N ARG A 26 24.05 -35.37 -34.43
CA ARG A 26 24.30 -34.08 -35.09
C ARG A 26 23.30 -33.87 -36.23
N HIS A 27 22.04 -33.56 -35.87
CA HIS A 27 21.21 -32.82 -36.80
C HIS A 27 21.90 -31.46 -37.06
N PRO A 28 22.06 -31.02 -38.32
CA PRO A 28 22.40 -29.64 -38.59
C PRO A 28 21.28 -28.81 -37.97
N THR A 29 21.55 -28.24 -36.80
CA THR A 29 20.68 -27.25 -36.22
C THR A 29 20.85 -26.05 -37.14
N THR A 30 19.91 -25.88 -38.07
CA THR A 30 19.70 -24.60 -38.72
C THR A 30 19.43 -23.65 -37.56
N THR A 31 20.47 -22.94 -37.11
CA THR A 31 20.33 -21.83 -36.20
C THR A 31 19.63 -20.76 -37.01
N THR A 32 18.30 -20.82 -37.03
CA THR A 32 17.51 -19.66 -37.39
C THR A 32 17.85 -18.65 -36.31
N THR A 33 18.76 -17.73 -36.63
CA THR A 33 19.02 -16.55 -35.80
C THR A 33 17.73 -15.75 -35.82
N THR A 34 16.80 -16.08 -34.92
CA THR A 34 15.65 -15.24 -34.66
C THR A 34 16.21 -14.02 -33.94
N THR A 35 16.51 -12.97 -34.70
CA THR A 35 16.80 -11.64 -34.17
C THR A 35 15.65 -11.29 -33.24
N THR A 36 15.85 -11.45 -31.94
CA THR A 36 14.79 -11.17 -30.97
C THR A 36 14.82 -9.67 -30.75
N THR A 37 14.07 -8.94 -31.58
CA THR A 37 13.88 -7.50 -31.45
C THR A 37 13.43 -7.21 -30.03
N THR A 38 14.28 -6.54 -29.25
CA THR A 38 13.95 -6.18 -27.87
C THR A 38 13.07 -4.96 -27.90
N ILE A 39 11.77 -5.14 -27.68
CA ILE A 39 10.79 -4.07 -27.72
C ILE A 39 10.63 -3.51 -26.30
N SER A 40 10.92 -2.22 -26.12
CA SER A 40 10.77 -1.51 -24.85
C SER A 40 9.78 -0.35 -24.98
N PHE A 41 9.01 -0.13 -23.92
CA PHE A 41 8.13 1.03 -23.77
C PHE A 41 8.80 2.15 -22.99
N THR A 42 8.41 3.39 -23.26
CA THR A 42 8.66 4.51 -22.35
C THR A 42 7.44 5.42 -22.37
N PRO A 43 6.87 5.80 -21.21
CA PRO A 43 7.33 5.53 -19.84
C PRO A 43 6.78 4.24 -19.20
N ASN A 44 7.38 3.82 -18.08
CA ASN A 44 7.19 2.50 -17.45
C ASN A 44 5.91 2.35 -16.61
N LEU A 45 5.23 3.46 -16.27
CA LEU A 45 3.88 3.51 -15.70
C LEU A 45 3.30 4.89 -15.97
N GLN A 46 2.06 4.98 -16.45
CA GLN A 46 1.36 6.26 -16.66
C GLN A 46 0.12 6.31 -15.79
N VAL A 47 0.21 7.09 -14.70
CA VAL A 47 -0.98 7.64 -14.03
C VAL A 47 -1.29 8.95 -14.74
N VAL A 48 -2.46 9.03 -15.36
CA VAL A 48 -2.90 10.21 -16.10
C VAL A 48 -4.33 10.58 -15.72
N ALA A 49 -4.68 11.86 -15.79
CA ALA A 49 -6.08 12.25 -15.68
C ALA A 49 -6.84 11.88 -16.96
N GLN A 50 -8.11 11.50 -16.84
CA GLN A 50 -8.99 11.25 -17.99
C GLN A 50 -8.93 12.42 -18.99
N GLY A 51 -8.79 12.10 -20.28
CA GLY A 51 -8.61 13.09 -21.35
C GLY A 51 -7.15 13.49 -21.63
N THR A 52 -6.20 13.10 -20.77
CA THR A 52 -4.76 13.31 -21.02
C THR A 52 -4.23 12.27 -22.01
N PRO A 53 -3.53 12.68 -23.09
CA PRO A 53 -2.93 11.73 -24.03
C PRO A 53 -1.77 10.93 -23.42
N VAL A 54 -1.73 9.64 -23.72
CA VAL A 54 -0.65 8.69 -23.38
C VAL A 54 0.13 8.36 -24.64
N THR A 55 1.45 8.60 -24.64
CA THR A 55 2.31 8.26 -25.78
C THR A 55 3.04 6.96 -25.54
N PHE A 56 2.81 5.98 -26.40
CA PHE A 56 3.55 4.73 -26.50
C PHE A 56 4.75 4.92 -27.41
N ILE A 57 5.94 4.55 -26.96
CA ILE A 57 7.17 4.60 -27.76
C ILE A 57 7.75 3.19 -27.81
N VAL A 58 7.98 2.68 -29.02
CA VAL A 58 8.53 1.36 -29.32
C VAL A 58 9.89 1.57 -29.97
N SER A 59 10.95 1.11 -29.32
CA SER A 59 12.32 1.17 -29.85
C SER A 59 12.72 -0.16 -30.50
N GLY A 60 13.65 -0.12 -31.45
CA GLY A 60 14.21 -1.29 -32.12
C GLY A 60 13.43 -1.77 -33.36
N THR A 61 12.52 -0.96 -33.89
CA THR A 61 11.75 -1.29 -35.10
C THR A 61 12.58 -1.11 -36.38
N SER A 62 12.15 -1.73 -37.48
CA SER A 62 12.79 -1.61 -38.80
C SER A 62 11.82 -1.07 -39.85
N PRO A 63 12.29 -0.29 -40.84
CA PRO A 63 11.45 0.18 -41.93
C PRO A 63 10.70 -0.96 -42.64
N GLY A 64 9.38 -0.81 -42.78
CA GLY A 64 8.52 -1.83 -43.41
C GLY A 64 7.87 -2.83 -42.43
N GLU A 65 8.26 -2.81 -41.16
CA GLU A 65 7.51 -3.49 -40.10
C GLU A 65 6.20 -2.76 -39.77
N VAL A 66 5.22 -3.49 -39.26
CA VAL A 66 3.96 -2.95 -38.75
C VAL A 66 3.92 -3.15 -37.24
N VAL A 67 3.75 -2.07 -36.49
CA VAL A 67 3.60 -2.08 -35.04
C VAL A 67 2.12 -1.96 -34.69
N SER A 68 1.57 -3.02 -34.08
CA SER A 68 0.21 -3.07 -33.55
C SER A 68 0.22 -2.69 -32.07
N PHE A 69 -0.41 -1.57 -31.73
CA PHE A 69 -0.61 -1.09 -30.36
C PHE A 69 -1.96 -1.59 -29.85
N TYR A 70 -1.98 -2.38 -28.78
CA TYR A 70 -3.20 -2.83 -28.11
C TYR A 70 -3.38 -2.02 -26.83
N THR A 71 -4.44 -1.21 -26.78
CA THR A 71 -4.63 -0.19 -25.73
C THR A 71 -5.37 -0.71 -24.49
N GLY A 72 -5.94 -1.92 -24.55
CA GLY A 72 -6.60 -2.59 -23.41
C GLY A 72 -8.09 -2.26 -23.23
N ASP A 73 -8.57 -1.24 -23.90
CA ASP A 73 -9.98 -0.82 -23.93
C ASP A 73 -10.77 -1.50 -25.09
N GLY A 74 -10.20 -2.54 -25.69
CA GLY A 74 -10.75 -3.24 -26.85
C GLY A 74 -10.36 -2.64 -28.20
N ARG A 75 -9.51 -1.60 -28.23
CA ARG A 75 -8.98 -1.01 -29.47
C ARG A 75 -7.56 -1.48 -29.75
N SER A 76 -7.21 -1.47 -31.03
CA SER A 76 -5.84 -1.68 -31.50
C SER A 76 -5.55 -0.84 -32.73
N PHE A 77 -4.30 -0.37 -32.87
CA PHE A 77 -3.90 0.52 -33.96
C PHE A 77 -2.60 0.04 -34.60
N ASN A 78 -2.55 0.05 -35.91
CA ASN A 78 -1.37 -0.37 -36.67
C ASN A 78 -0.62 0.86 -37.19
N VAL A 79 0.68 0.92 -36.95
CA VAL A 79 1.58 1.97 -37.44
C VAL A 79 2.73 1.33 -38.20
N SER A 80 2.92 1.73 -39.45
CA SER A 80 4.07 1.29 -40.24
C SER A 80 5.33 1.96 -39.71
N ALA A 81 6.33 1.17 -39.31
CA ALA A 81 7.62 1.65 -38.88
C ALA A 81 8.39 2.26 -40.06
N SER A 82 8.90 3.47 -39.88
CA SER A 82 9.74 4.19 -40.84
C SER A 82 11.16 4.44 -40.33
N ALA A 83 11.43 4.15 -39.06
CA ALA A 83 12.69 4.38 -38.37
C ALA A 83 12.88 3.31 -37.27
N SER A 84 13.99 3.42 -36.52
CA SER A 84 14.32 2.58 -35.35
C SER A 84 13.43 2.82 -34.13
N THR A 85 12.51 3.77 -34.22
CA THR A 85 11.55 4.10 -33.17
C THR A 85 10.20 4.39 -33.81
N THR A 86 9.16 3.78 -33.26
CA THR A 86 7.76 3.99 -33.67
C THR A 86 6.97 4.43 -32.45
N SER A 87 6.16 5.47 -32.59
CA SER A 87 5.32 5.96 -31.49
C SER A 87 3.86 6.07 -31.89
N TYR A 88 2.97 5.92 -30.91
CA TYR A 88 1.54 6.14 -31.06
C TYR A 88 1.00 6.84 -29.82
N THR A 89 0.18 7.87 -30.00
CA THR A 89 -0.45 8.59 -28.88
C THR A 89 -1.93 8.24 -28.82
N TYR A 90 -2.42 7.88 -27.64
CA TYR A 90 -3.78 7.47 -27.40
C TYR A 90 -4.37 8.17 -26.17
N THR A 91 -5.62 8.60 -26.26
CA THR A 91 -6.34 9.19 -25.12
C THR A 91 -7.45 8.24 -24.69
N TYR A 92 -7.39 7.80 -23.44
CA TYR A 92 -8.39 6.91 -22.86
C TYR A 92 -9.70 7.65 -22.59
N PRO A 93 -10.84 7.16 -23.12
CA PRO A 93 -12.12 7.85 -22.99
C PRO A 93 -12.74 7.71 -21.60
N ASN A 94 -12.48 6.60 -20.91
CA ASN A 94 -12.99 6.32 -19.57
C ASN A 94 -11.83 6.27 -18.57
N PRO A 95 -12.08 6.57 -17.29
CA PRO A 95 -11.12 6.28 -16.23
C PRO A 95 -11.06 4.78 -15.93
N GLY A 96 -10.00 4.36 -15.26
CA GLY A 96 -9.81 2.99 -14.79
C GLY A 96 -8.42 2.44 -15.06
N VAL A 97 -8.29 1.12 -15.10
CA VAL A 97 -7.03 0.39 -15.19
C VAL A 97 -6.96 -0.36 -16.51
N TYR A 98 -6.01 0.03 -17.35
CA TYR A 98 -5.80 -0.58 -18.65
C TYR A 98 -4.52 -1.41 -18.67
N LEU A 99 -4.54 -2.51 -19.41
CA LEU A 99 -3.35 -3.27 -19.77
C LEU A 99 -3.07 -3.02 -21.24
N ALA A 100 -1.87 -2.57 -21.58
CA ALA A 100 -1.47 -2.32 -22.95
C ALA A 100 -0.24 -3.15 -23.33
N TYR A 101 -0.20 -3.61 -24.57
CA TYR A 101 0.98 -4.27 -25.13
C TYR A 101 1.12 -3.94 -26.62
N VAL A 102 2.28 -4.26 -27.20
CA VAL A 102 2.55 -4.08 -28.62
C VAL A 102 2.97 -5.39 -29.25
N ALA A 103 2.65 -5.56 -30.52
CA ALA A 103 3.13 -6.63 -31.37
C ALA A 103 3.72 -6.03 -32.66
N VAL A 104 4.86 -6.54 -33.09
CA VAL A 104 5.56 -6.10 -34.30
C VAL A 104 5.52 -7.20 -35.32
N TYR A 105 5.12 -6.86 -36.54
CA TYR A 105 4.98 -7.78 -37.66
C TYR A 105 5.89 -7.39 -38.81
N SER A 106 6.57 -8.36 -39.40
CA SER A 106 7.35 -8.20 -40.64
C SER A 106 6.81 -9.16 -41.70
N SER A 107 6.40 -8.62 -42.85
CA SER A 107 5.73 -9.37 -43.92
C SER A 107 4.55 -10.23 -43.43
N GLY A 108 3.77 -9.72 -42.46
CA GLY A 108 2.61 -10.39 -41.87
C GLY A 108 2.94 -11.45 -40.81
N LYS A 109 4.21 -11.69 -40.48
CA LYS A 109 4.64 -12.62 -39.42
C LYS A 109 5.01 -11.85 -38.16
N LEU A 110 4.60 -12.34 -37.00
CA LEU A 110 4.98 -11.78 -35.70
C LEU A 110 6.49 -11.93 -35.49
N VAL A 111 7.20 -10.83 -35.29
CA VAL A 111 8.65 -10.78 -35.04
C VAL A 111 9.00 -10.32 -33.63
N GLY A 112 8.05 -9.70 -32.92
CA GLY A 112 8.23 -9.35 -31.50
C GLY A 112 6.91 -8.96 -30.83
N THR A 113 6.83 -9.15 -29.52
CA THR A 113 5.67 -8.76 -28.71
C THR A 113 6.10 -8.45 -27.28
N THR A 114 5.33 -7.61 -26.60
CA THR A 114 5.50 -7.29 -25.18
C THR A 114 4.37 -7.83 -24.31
N SER A 115 3.56 -8.77 -24.79
CA SER A 115 2.39 -9.27 -24.06
C SER A 115 2.75 -9.87 -22.68
N THR A 116 3.94 -10.47 -22.56
CA THR A 116 4.49 -11.01 -21.29
C THR A 116 4.98 -9.93 -20.32
N GLN A 117 5.04 -8.68 -20.77
CA GLN A 117 5.41 -7.49 -20.00
C GLN A 117 4.42 -6.35 -20.28
N ALA A 118 3.12 -6.68 -20.31
CA ALA A 118 2.06 -5.72 -20.53
C ALA A 118 2.14 -4.58 -19.51
N GLN A 119 2.01 -3.36 -20.01
CA GLN A 119 2.06 -2.16 -19.18
C GLN A 119 0.69 -1.86 -18.59
N GLN A 120 0.69 -1.48 -17.31
CA GLN A 120 -0.49 -0.96 -16.66
C GLN A 120 -0.58 0.56 -16.89
N ILE A 121 -1.77 1.03 -17.24
CA ILE A 121 -2.07 2.46 -17.41
C ILE A 121 -3.24 2.78 -16.49
N LEU A 122 -3.03 3.70 -15.57
CA LEU A 122 -4.05 4.16 -14.64
C LEU A 122 -4.59 5.50 -15.10
N VAL A 123 -5.89 5.55 -15.38
CA VAL A 123 -6.57 6.75 -15.84
C VAL A 123 -7.49 7.21 -14.72
N ASN A 124 -7.12 8.30 -14.05
CA ASN A 124 -7.90 8.85 -12.95
C ASN A 124 -9.16 9.56 -13.47
N PRO A 125 -10.32 9.39 -12.80
CA PRO A 125 -11.54 10.11 -13.15
C PRO A 125 -11.33 11.62 -13.07
N ASN A 126 -11.85 12.36 -14.04
CA ASN A 126 -11.81 13.82 -14.06
C ASN A 126 -13.21 14.39 -14.41
N PRO A 127 -14.21 14.17 -13.54
CA PRO A 127 -15.58 14.62 -13.79
C PRO A 127 -15.68 16.16 -13.69
N PRO A 128 -16.62 16.79 -14.43
CA PRO A 128 -16.93 18.21 -14.24
C PRO A 128 -17.31 18.53 -12.79
N GLN A 129 -16.77 19.63 -12.24
CA GLN A 129 -16.97 19.99 -10.82
C GLN A 129 -18.44 20.16 -10.43
N ASN A 130 -19.30 20.55 -11.38
CA ASN A 130 -20.73 20.73 -11.13
C ASN A 130 -21.51 19.42 -10.95
N ILE A 131 -20.93 18.25 -11.28
CA ILE A 131 -21.59 16.94 -11.10
C ILE A 131 -21.01 16.12 -9.96
N VAL A 132 -19.84 16.50 -9.44
CA VAL A 132 -19.15 15.79 -8.35
C VAL A 132 -20.07 15.47 -7.16
N PRO A 133 -20.94 16.39 -6.69
CA PRO A 133 -21.81 16.09 -5.55
C PRO A 133 -22.89 15.03 -5.81
N TYR A 134 -23.13 14.68 -7.07
CA TYR A 134 -24.25 13.82 -7.47
C TYR A 134 -23.80 12.43 -7.95
N ILE A 135 -22.50 12.21 -8.16
CA ILE A 135 -21.96 10.93 -8.65
C ILE A 135 -21.31 10.12 -7.52
N SER A 136 -21.15 8.83 -7.76
CA SER A 136 -20.25 7.94 -7.00
C SER A 136 -19.20 7.39 -7.95
N VAL A 137 -17.95 7.33 -7.51
CA VAL A 137 -16.85 6.77 -8.31
C VAL A 137 -16.86 5.24 -8.20
N PRO A 138 -17.08 4.50 -9.30
CA PRO A 138 -17.06 3.04 -9.28
C PRO A 138 -15.66 2.46 -9.04
N LEU A 139 -15.61 1.27 -8.45
CA LEU A 139 -14.40 0.49 -8.24
C LEU A 139 -14.62 -0.95 -8.74
N ILE A 140 -13.64 -1.47 -9.48
CA ILE A 140 -13.54 -2.90 -9.82
C ILE A 140 -12.34 -3.48 -9.08
N TYR A 141 -12.56 -4.55 -8.32
CA TYR A 141 -11.51 -5.20 -7.54
C TYR A 141 -11.62 -6.73 -7.59
N PHE A 142 -10.58 -7.42 -7.12
CA PHE A 142 -10.49 -8.87 -7.09
C PHE A 142 -10.26 -9.37 -5.69
N ASN A 143 -10.96 -10.44 -5.31
CA ASN A 143 -10.62 -11.23 -4.15
C ASN A 143 -9.49 -12.21 -4.51
N SER A 144 -8.34 -12.10 -3.84
CA SER A 144 -7.15 -12.90 -4.12
C SER A 144 -7.32 -14.40 -3.86
N THR A 145 -8.25 -14.82 -2.99
CA THR A 145 -8.56 -16.23 -2.75
C THR A 145 -9.30 -16.85 -3.95
N ARG A 146 -10.23 -16.10 -4.58
CA ARG A 146 -10.99 -16.60 -5.74
C ARG A 146 -10.33 -16.32 -7.08
N ASN A 147 -9.48 -15.30 -7.15
CA ASN A 147 -8.74 -14.90 -8.35
C ASN A 147 -7.24 -14.73 -8.03
N PRO A 148 -6.52 -15.83 -7.75
CA PRO A 148 -5.11 -15.76 -7.35
C PRO A 148 -4.20 -15.20 -8.45
N ASN A 149 -4.63 -15.28 -9.72
CA ASN A 149 -3.83 -14.87 -10.87
C ASN A 149 -4.21 -13.47 -11.41
N ALA A 150 -5.19 -12.78 -10.81
CA ALA A 150 -5.63 -11.48 -11.29
C ALA A 150 -4.45 -10.49 -11.42
N PRO A 151 -4.41 -9.65 -12.47
CA PRO A 151 -5.39 -9.50 -13.55
C PRO A 151 -5.16 -10.39 -14.79
N VAL A 152 -4.30 -11.42 -14.69
CA VAL A 152 -3.94 -12.32 -15.80
C VAL A 152 -4.52 -13.72 -15.58
N PHE A 153 -5.45 -14.14 -16.42
CA PHE A 153 -6.21 -15.39 -16.27
C PHE A 153 -5.90 -16.36 -17.40
N GLY A 154 -6.15 -17.65 -17.21
CA GLY A 154 -6.10 -18.66 -18.27
C GLY A 154 -7.35 -18.64 -19.16
N VAL A 155 -7.23 -19.13 -20.40
CA VAL A 155 -8.39 -19.41 -21.24
C VAL A 155 -9.34 -20.40 -20.53
N GLY A 156 -10.62 -20.05 -20.47
CA GLY A 156 -11.66 -20.84 -19.79
C GLY A 156 -11.64 -20.72 -18.27
N GLU A 157 -10.69 -19.99 -17.67
CA GLU A 157 -10.69 -19.73 -16.22
C GLU A 157 -11.93 -18.92 -15.84
N LYS A 158 -12.56 -19.31 -14.73
CA LYS A 158 -13.70 -18.58 -14.18
C LYS A 158 -13.18 -17.37 -13.40
N ILE A 159 -13.58 -16.18 -13.83
CA ILE A 159 -13.16 -14.90 -13.27
C ILE A 159 -14.29 -14.34 -12.42
N TYR A 160 -14.00 -13.98 -11.17
CA TYR A 160 -14.95 -13.34 -10.26
C TYR A 160 -14.65 -11.84 -10.15
N LEU A 161 -15.54 -11.01 -10.69
CA LEU A 161 -15.40 -9.55 -10.70
C LEU A 161 -16.22 -8.97 -9.57
N TYR A 162 -15.57 -8.17 -8.71
CA TYR A 162 -16.24 -7.47 -7.64
C TYR A 162 -16.40 -6.00 -8.00
N GLY A 163 -17.62 -5.49 -7.82
CA GLY A 163 -17.96 -4.09 -8.04
C GLY A 163 -18.23 -3.41 -6.70
N GLY A 164 -17.83 -2.17 -6.59
CA GLY A 164 -18.11 -1.32 -5.44
C GLY A 164 -17.99 0.15 -5.82
N PHE A 165 -17.95 1.00 -4.81
CA PHE A 165 -17.80 2.44 -4.95
C PHE A 165 -16.78 2.97 -3.93
N HIS A 166 -16.14 4.10 -4.25
CA HIS A 166 -15.22 4.76 -3.32
C HIS A 166 -15.97 5.54 -2.22
N GLU A 167 -16.98 6.31 -2.62
CA GLU A 167 -17.77 7.15 -1.73
C GLU A 167 -19.21 7.30 -2.25
N LEU A 168 -20.14 7.59 -1.33
CA LEU A 168 -21.52 7.93 -1.67
C LEU A 168 -21.60 9.35 -2.24
N PRO A 169 -22.68 9.70 -2.98
CA PRO A 169 -22.89 11.07 -3.41
C PRO A 169 -22.94 12.00 -2.19
N SER A 170 -22.20 13.10 -2.22
CA SER A 170 -22.18 14.05 -1.10
C SER A 170 -23.48 14.85 -0.99
N ASN A 171 -24.27 14.93 -2.06
CA ASN A 171 -25.63 15.46 -1.99
C ASN A 171 -26.60 14.42 -1.40
N PRO A 172 -27.27 14.72 -0.28
CA PRO A 172 -28.10 13.75 0.43
C PRO A 172 -29.38 13.33 -0.31
N ASN A 173 -29.78 14.05 -1.37
CA ASN A 173 -30.94 13.66 -2.17
C ASN A 173 -30.62 12.57 -3.20
N PHE A 174 -29.33 12.28 -3.44
CA PHE A 174 -28.87 11.28 -4.39
C PHE A 174 -28.43 10.02 -3.65
N SER A 175 -28.81 8.87 -4.20
CA SER A 175 -28.37 7.55 -3.74
C SER A 175 -27.93 6.72 -4.93
N ILE A 176 -27.10 5.71 -4.70
CA ILE A 176 -26.74 4.75 -5.74
C ILE A 176 -28.00 3.94 -6.09
N TYR A 177 -28.34 3.92 -7.37
CA TYR A 177 -29.56 3.29 -7.88
C TYR A 177 -29.25 1.91 -8.46
N GLU A 178 -28.25 1.82 -9.33
CA GLU A 178 -27.86 0.55 -9.96
C GLU A 178 -26.40 0.55 -10.42
N TYR A 179 -25.90 -0.67 -10.62
CA TYR A 179 -24.59 -1.01 -11.13
C TYR A 179 -24.77 -1.68 -12.49
N ILE A 180 -24.16 -1.12 -13.53
CA ILE A 180 -24.23 -1.65 -14.88
C ILE A 180 -22.85 -2.16 -15.26
N TRP A 181 -22.71 -3.49 -15.32
CA TRP A 181 -21.54 -4.14 -15.86
C TRP A 181 -21.63 -4.23 -17.38
N ASN A 182 -20.53 -3.96 -18.06
CA ASN A 182 -20.33 -4.29 -19.46
C ASN A 182 -19.06 -5.14 -19.57
N ILE A 183 -19.22 -6.44 -19.71
CA ILE A 183 -18.13 -7.41 -19.80
C ILE A 183 -17.98 -7.76 -21.28
N SER A 184 -17.07 -7.06 -21.98
CA SER A 184 -16.79 -7.30 -23.41
C SER A 184 -18.04 -7.32 -24.31
N GLY A 185 -18.94 -6.35 -24.10
CA GLY A 185 -20.18 -6.18 -24.85
C GLY A 185 -21.41 -6.84 -24.22
N GLN A 186 -21.23 -7.71 -23.23
CA GLN A 186 -22.34 -8.29 -22.46
C GLN A 186 -22.71 -7.38 -21.30
N VAL A 187 -23.93 -6.84 -21.33
CA VAL A 187 -24.42 -5.90 -20.31
C VAL A 187 -25.23 -6.63 -19.24
N GLN A 188 -24.90 -6.37 -17.97
CA GLN A 188 -25.65 -6.87 -16.82
C GLN A 188 -25.93 -5.71 -15.86
N THR A 189 -27.21 -5.46 -15.57
CA THR A 189 -27.64 -4.44 -14.60
C THR A 189 -27.98 -5.10 -13.27
N ILE A 190 -27.48 -4.54 -12.18
CA ILE A 190 -27.64 -5.04 -10.81
C ILE A 190 -28.13 -3.87 -9.96
N PRO A 191 -29.31 -3.97 -9.32
CA PRO A 191 -29.80 -2.90 -8.47
C PRO A 191 -28.92 -2.72 -7.23
N ALA A 192 -28.88 -1.49 -6.71
CA ALA A 192 -28.27 -1.23 -5.41
C ALA A 192 -29.15 -1.77 -4.27
N ASN A 193 -28.52 -2.26 -3.22
CA ASN A 193 -29.18 -2.59 -1.97
C ASN A 193 -29.60 -1.26 -1.29
N PRO A 194 -30.89 -1.08 -0.96
CA PRO A 194 -31.37 0.19 -0.41
C PRO A 194 -30.79 0.53 0.97
N ASN A 195 -30.27 -0.46 1.70
CA ASN A 195 -29.74 -0.26 3.06
C ASN A 195 -28.22 -0.01 3.07
N THR A 196 -27.49 -0.61 2.14
CA THR A 196 -26.01 -0.56 2.14
C THR A 196 -25.43 0.17 0.93
N SER A 197 -26.25 0.51 -0.06
CA SER A 197 -25.85 1.02 -1.39
C SER A 197 -24.97 0.06 -2.22
N GLU A 198 -24.49 -1.04 -1.65
CA GLU A 198 -23.74 -2.10 -2.35
C GLU A 198 -24.59 -2.78 -3.45
N PRO A 199 -23.98 -3.38 -4.48
CA PRO A 199 -24.72 -4.14 -5.47
C PRO A 199 -25.45 -5.33 -4.83
N SER A 200 -26.71 -5.56 -5.21
CA SER A 200 -27.52 -6.68 -4.68
C SER A 200 -26.93 -8.06 -5.01
N THR A 201 -26.09 -8.13 -6.04
CA THR A 201 -25.37 -9.33 -6.48
C THR A 201 -23.90 -8.98 -6.64
N ASN A 202 -23.03 -9.60 -5.83
CA ASN A 202 -21.59 -9.42 -5.89
C ASN A 202 -20.91 -10.72 -5.37
N PRO A 203 -19.96 -11.34 -6.09
CA PRO A 203 -19.38 -10.94 -7.37
C PRO A 203 -20.28 -11.30 -8.58
N VAL A 204 -19.98 -10.67 -9.73
CA VAL A 204 -20.37 -11.22 -11.05
C VAL A 204 -19.27 -12.15 -11.55
N SER A 205 -19.60 -13.10 -12.42
CA SER A 205 -18.60 -14.03 -12.96
C SER A 205 -18.64 -14.13 -14.48
N THR A 206 -17.47 -14.27 -15.09
CA THR A 206 -17.30 -14.46 -16.53
C THR A 206 -16.16 -15.45 -16.83
N SER A 207 -16.00 -15.82 -18.10
CA SER A 207 -14.88 -16.60 -18.61
C SER A 207 -14.71 -16.31 -20.10
N PHE A 208 -13.49 -16.41 -20.62
CA PHE A 208 -13.20 -16.16 -22.03
C PHE A 208 -12.60 -17.39 -22.69
N SER A 209 -13.04 -17.70 -23.91
CA SER A 209 -12.64 -18.88 -24.67
C SER A 209 -11.43 -18.64 -25.59
N SER A 210 -10.90 -17.42 -25.63
CA SER A 210 -9.75 -17.05 -26.46
C SER A 210 -8.80 -16.15 -25.67
N PRO A 211 -7.48 -16.21 -25.97
CA PRO A 211 -6.54 -15.31 -25.34
C PRO A 211 -6.68 -13.89 -25.92
N GLY A 212 -6.41 -12.88 -25.10
CA GLY A 212 -6.52 -11.49 -25.49
C GLY A 212 -6.71 -10.55 -24.30
N LEU A 213 -6.88 -9.27 -24.61
CA LEU A 213 -7.25 -8.25 -23.65
C LEU A 213 -8.75 -7.98 -23.72
N TYR A 214 -9.42 -8.08 -22.58
CA TYR A 214 -10.87 -7.96 -22.47
C TYR A 214 -11.22 -6.79 -21.55
N PRO A 215 -11.76 -5.67 -22.09
CA PRO A 215 -12.23 -4.58 -21.26
C PRO A 215 -13.51 -5.00 -20.53
N VAL A 216 -13.56 -4.65 -19.26
CA VAL A 216 -14.74 -4.73 -18.40
C VAL A 216 -15.02 -3.35 -17.87
N SER A 217 -16.23 -2.85 -18.07
CA SER A 217 -16.64 -1.57 -17.51
C SER A 217 -17.69 -1.76 -16.42
N LEU A 218 -17.57 -0.95 -15.37
CA LEU A 218 -18.59 -0.81 -14.34
C LEU A 218 -19.07 0.64 -14.35
N THR A 219 -20.37 0.81 -14.54
CA THR A 219 -21.04 2.11 -14.42
C THR A 219 -21.90 2.10 -13.18
N ILE A 220 -21.77 3.14 -12.36
CA ILE A 220 -22.70 3.40 -11.27
C ILE A 220 -23.65 4.49 -11.73
N VAL A 221 -24.95 4.26 -11.56
CA VAL A 221 -25.99 5.25 -11.75
C VAL A 221 -26.48 5.69 -10.38
N THR A 222 -26.44 6.99 -10.12
CA THR A 222 -27.04 7.61 -8.94
C THR A 222 -28.37 8.24 -9.34
N LYS A 223 -29.32 8.30 -8.40
CA LYS A 223 -30.66 8.82 -8.65
C LYS A 223 -31.13 9.72 -7.51
N ASN A 224 -31.73 10.85 -7.89
CA ASN A 224 -32.42 11.71 -6.95
C ASN A 224 -33.75 11.09 -6.53
N ALA A 225 -33.97 10.94 -5.23
CA ALA A 225 -35.18 10.31 -4.70
C ALA A 225 -36.47 11.08 -5.03
N ASN A 226 -36.39 12.41 -5.12
CA ASN A 226 -37.55 13.29 -5.28
C ASN A 226 -37.84 13.62 -6.74
N THR A 227 -36.80 13.86 -7.55
CA THR A 227 -36.95 14.30 -8.94
C THR A 227 -36.77 13.19 -9.96
N GLY A 228 -36.21 12.04 -9.56
CA GLY A 228 -35.85 10.95 -10.47
C GLY A 228 -34.67 11.24 -11.39
N GLN A 229 -34.03 12.42 -11.28
CA GLN A 229 -32.83 12.79 -12.05
C GLN A 229 -31.69 11.82 -11.78
N THR A 230 -30.97 11.40 -12.82
CA THR A 230 -29.83 10.50 -12.69
C THR A 230 -28.52 11.13 -13.14
N TYR A 231 -27.44 10.68 -12.52
CA TYR A 231 -26.07 10.86 -13.02
C TYR A 231 -25.39 9.49 -13.07
N SER A 232 -24.32 9.40 -13.85
CA SER A 232 -23.59 8.15 -13.97
C SER A 232 -22.10 8.39 -14.16
N GLN A 233 -21.30 7.51 -13.58
CA GLN A 233 -19.86 7.47 -13.76
C GLN A 233 -19.45 6.04 -14.11
N SER A 234 -18.53 5.90 -15.06
CA SER A 234 -18.00 4.61 -15.49
C SER A 234 -16.52 4.51 -15.19
N VAL A 235 -16.05 3.30 -14.89
CA VAL A 235 -14.63 2.91 -14.92
C VAL A 235 -14.45 1.68 -15.79
N THR A 236 -13.28 1.50 -16.38
CA THR A 236 -12.90 0.32 -17.15
C THR A 236 -11.72 -0.39 -16.51
N TYR A 237 -11.73 -1.73 -16.52
CA TYR A 237 -10.63 -2.59 -16.11
C TYR A 237 -10.31 -3.56 -17.25
N THR A 238 -9.05 -3.67 -17.66
CA THR A 238 -8.63 -4.68 -18.65
C THR A 238 -8.27 -6.00 -17.98
N LEU A 239 -8.93 -7.08 -18.39
CA LEU A 239 -8.53 -8.44 -18.05
C LEU A 239 -7.61 -8.98 -19.14
N ALA A 240 -6.50 -9.62 -18.75
CA ALA A 240 -5.65 -10.34 -19.70
C ALA A 240 -5.97 -11.84 -19.63
N VAL A 241 -6.31 -12.44 -20.76
CA VAL A 241 -6.55 -13.88 -20.87
C VAL A 241 -5.40 -14.49 -21.65
N SER A 242 -4.64 -15.35 -20.99
CA SER A 242 -3.36 -15.89 -21.41
C SER A 242 -3.53 -17.32 -21.94
N ALA A 243 -2.78 -17.63 -23.01
CA ALA A 243 -2.62 -18.97 -23.55
C ALA A 243 -1.19 -19.15 -24.06
N PRO A 244 -0.71 -20.38 -24.32
CA PRO A 244 0.61 -20.60 -24.89
C PRO A 244 0.85 -19.87 -26.23
N SER A 245 -0.21 -19.63 -27.02
CA SER A 245 -0.13 -18.89 -28.28
C SER A 245 -0.03 -17.36 -28.11
N LEU A 246 -0.45 -16.83 -26.96
CA LEU A 246 -0.37 -15.42 -26.62
C LEU A 246 -0.25 -15.29 -25.08
N PRO A 247 0.96 -15.46 -24.54
CA PRO A 247 1.17 -15.39 -23.10
C PRO A 247 1.10 -13.94 -22.63
N PHE A 248 0.41 -13.72 -21.52
CA PHE A 248 0.37 -12.44 -20.83
C PHE A 248 1.14 -12.47 -19.51
N GLY A 249 1.72 -11.33 -19.17
CA GLY A 249 2.36 -11.06 -17.89
C GLY A 249 2.44 -9.55 -17.68
N LEU A 250 2.44 -9.11 -16.43
CA LEU A 250 2.61 -7.69 -16.12
C LEU A 250 4.08 -7.30 -16.24
N TYR A 251 4.32 -6.07 -16.68
CA TYR A 251 5.65 -5.48 -16.66
C TYR A 251 6.27 -5.62 -15.27
N LYS A 252 7.46 -6.23 -15.22
CA LYS A 252 8.31 -6.28 -14.04
C LYS A 252 9.56 -5.49 -14.36
N PHE A 253 9.87 -4.49 -13.54
CA PHE A 253 11.12 -3.77 -13.65
C PHE A 253 12.27 -4.76 -13.49
N ASN A 254 13.14 -4.84 -14.52
CA ASN A 254 14.28 -5.77 -14.56
C ASN A 254 15.62 -5.01 -14.59
N GLY A 255 15.61 -3.74 -14.17
CA GLY A 255 16.81 -2.93 -14.04
C GLY A 255 17.52 -3.18 -12.71
N GLN A 256 18.80 -2.83 -12.65
CA GLN A 256 19.48 -2.66 -11.37
C GLN A 256 18.93 -1.41 -10.70
N VAL A 257 18.42 -1.54 -9.48
CA VAL A 257 18.10 -0.37 -8.65
C VAL A 257 19.44 0.26 -8.29
N PRO A 258 19.74 1.52 -8.69
CA PRO A 258 21.06 2.12 -8.51
C PRO A 258 21.56 2.07 -7.07
N ASP A 259 20.64 2.05 -6.09
CA ASP A 259 20.90 1.84 -4.67
C ASP A 259 19.79 0.95 -4.06
N PRO A 260 19.93 -0.40 -4.07
CA PRO A 260 18.86 -1.29 -3.60
C PRO A 260 18.55 -1.14 -2.10
N ASN A 261 19.43 -0.47 -1.36
CA ASN A 261 19.28 -0.20 0.07
C ASN A 261 18.70 1.20 0.35
N VAL A 262 18.26 1.94 -0.68
CA VAL A 262 17.74 3.29 -0.53
C VAL A 262 16.33 3.37 -1.11
N ILE A 263 15.40 3.88 -0.29
CA ILE A 263 14.05 4.20 -0.71
C ILE A 263 13.95 5.73 -0.78
N ASN A 264 13.53 6.26 -1.93
CA ASN A 264 13.25 7.69 -2.09
C ASN A 264 11.74 7.91 -2.16
N VAL A 265 11.21 8.67 -1.23
CA VAL A 265 9.82 9.10 -1.15
C VAL A 265 9.77 10.60 -1.48
N VAL A 266 8.87 10.98 -2.38
CA VAL A 266 8.63 12.38 -2.74
C VAL A 266 7.19 12.71 -2.38
N GLU A 267 7.01 13.57 -1.39
CA GLU A 267 5.71 13.99 -0.90
C GLU A 267 5.37 15.37 -1.43
N ASN A 268 4.17 15.55 -1.96
CA ASN A 268 3.67 16.86 -2.37
C ASN A 268 2.86 17.50 -1.24
N VAL A 269 3.53 17.75 -0.11
CA VAL A 269 2.94 18.41 1.06
C VAL A 269 3.85 19.55 1.50
N ALA A 270 3.42 20.78 1.21
CA ALA A 270 4.14 21.96 1.61
C ALA A 270 4.11 22.10 3.16
N GLY A 271 5.28 22.12 3.79
CA GLY A 271 5.44 22.29 5.25
C GLY A 271 5.96 21.05 5.99
N GLY A 272 5.73 19.84 5.47
CA GLY A 272 6.11 18.59 6.12
C GLY A 272 5.19 18.18 7.30
N PRO A 273 5.60 17.19 8.11
CA PRO A 273 4.81 16.67 9.22
C PRO A 273 4.63 17.71 10.33
N TYR A 274 3.48 17.65 11.01
CA TYR A 274 3.19 18.56 12.13
C TYR A 274 3.96 18.19 13.40
N SER A 275 4.05 16.89 13.69
CA SER A 275 4.71 16.36 14.88
C SER A 275 5.11 14.90 14.64
N PHE A 276 6.18 14.46 15.32
CA PHE A 276 6.53 13.04 15.47
C PHE A 276 6.13 12.48 16.83
N ASP A 277 5.50 13.28 17.69
CA ASP A 277 4.97 12.81 18.97
C ASP A 277 3.63 12.10 18.75
N PRO A 278 3.54 10.77 18.98
CA PRO A 278 2.31 10.00 18.75
C PRO A 278 1.13 10.47 19.61
N SER A 279 1.32 11.14 20.75
CA SER A 279 0.19 11.66 21.54
C SER A 279 -0.29 13.04 21.09
N VAL A 280 0.44 13.71 20.19
CA VAL A 280 0.12 15.06 19.67
C VAL A 280 -0.30 15.00 18.21
N ASP A 281 0.43 14.25 17.38
CA ASP A 281 0.20 14.22 15.95
C ASP A 281 -1.17 13.62 15.60
N TYR A 282 -1.86 14.23 14.62
CA TYR A 282 -3.15 13.76 14.13
C TYR A 282 -3.38 14.14 12.68
N GLU A 283 -2.38 13.88 11.83
CA GLU A 283 -2.43 14.11 10.39
C GLU A 283 -1.67 13.03 9.59
N SER A 284 -1.82 13.02 8.27
CA SER A 284 -1.40 11.89 7.42
C SER A 284 0.10 11.79 7.11
N VAL A 285 0.83 12.90 7.13
CA VAL A 285 2.27 13.01 6.86
C VAL A 285 3.07 12.55 8.06
N GLY A 286 2.79 13.10 9.24
CA GLY A 286 3.35 12.63 10.50
C GLY A 286 3.02 11.16 10.76
N PHE A 287 1.79 10.72 10.45
CA PHE A 287 1.39 9.31 10.49
C PHE A 287 2.33 8.39 9.68
N GLU A 288 2.75 8.79 8.48
CA GLU A 288 3.65 7.98 7.65
C GLU A 288 4.99 7.72 8.35
N VAL A 289 5.53 8.74 9.01
CA VAL A 289 6.79 8.62 9.77
C VAL A 289 6.57 7.86 11.07
N ILE A 290 5.56 8.25 11.86
CA ILE A 290 5.21 7.66 13.15
C ILE A 290 4.96 6.15 13.03
N SER A 291 4.27 5.72 11.96
CA SER A 291 4.02 4.29 11.69
C SER A 291 5.28 3.46 11.47
N ASN A 292 6.39 4.09 11.08
CA ASN A 292 7.67 3.42 10.86
C ASN A 292 8.60 3.48 12.07
N ILE A 293 8.47 4.48 12.95
CA ILE A 293 9.37 4.71 14.07
C ILE A 293 8.79 4.29 15.44
N PHE A 294 7.49 4.06 15.55
CA PHE A 294 6.87 3.57 16.79
C PHE A 294 6.32 2.16 16.66
N ALA A 295 6.47 1.39 17.74
CA ALA A 295 5.78 0.13 17.93
C ALA A 295 4.43 0.34 18.62
N THR A 296 3.44 -0.44 18.20
CA THR A 296 2.14 -0.61 18.86
C THR A 296 2.04 -2.03 19.44
N LEU A 297 1.02 -2.31 20.24
CA LEU A 297 0.81 -3.67 20.80
C LEU A 297 0.56 -4.70 19.70
N VAL A 298 -0.27 -4.34 18.73
CA VAL A 298 -0.64 -5.13 17.56
C VAL A 298 -0.62 -4.24 16.32
N ILE A 299 -0.54 -4.82 15.14
CA ILE A 299 -0.64 -4.09 13.86
C ILE A 299 -1.65 -4.79 12.95
N TYR A 300 -2.20 -4.06 11.98
CA TYR A 300 -2.98 -4.68 10.91
C TYR A 300 -2.17 -5.72 10.16
N ASN A 301 -2.81 -6.83 9.84
CA ASN A 301 -2.29 -7.75 8.85
C ASN A 301 -2.41 -7.06 7.49
N GLY A 302 -1.30 -6.71 6.83
CA GLY A 302 -1.31 -5.85 5.62
C GLY A 302 -2.21 -6.31 4.47
N SER A 303 -2.70 -7.56 4.47
CA SER A 303 -3.69 -8.07 3.52
C SER A 303 -5.16 -7.94 3.98
N SER A 304 -5.44 -7.36 5.15
CA SER A 304 -6.76 -7.36 5.78
C SER A 304 -6.99 -6.17 6.72
N THR A 305 -8.13 -5.52 6.56
CA THR A 305 -8.60 -4.43 7.45
C THR A 305 -9.29 -4.93 8.72
N THR A 306 -9.41 -6.25 8.90
CA THR A 306 -10.15 -6.88 10.00
C THR A 306 -9.32 -7.89 10.78
N SER A 307 -8.06 -8.08 10.39
CA SER A 307 -7.13 -9.02 11.01
C SER A 307 -5.92 -8.26 11.55
N PHE A 308 -5.45 -8.68 12.72
CA PHE A 308 -4.33 -8.07 13.43
C PHE A 308 -3.28 -9.14 13.73
N ILE A 309 -2.01 -8.75 13.71
CA ILE A 309 -0.89 -9.59 14.11
C ILE A 309 -0.18 -8.96 15.33
N PRO A 310 0.45 -9.77 16.20
CA PRO A 310 1.23 -9.25 17.31
C PRO A 310 2.41 -8.39 16.84
N PHE A 311 2.69 -7.29 17.55
CA PHE A 311 3.88 -6.47 17.31
C PHE A 311 4.72 -6.35 18.60
N ALA A 312 4.47 -5.33 19.43
CA ALA A 312 5.10 -5.22 20.74
C ALA A 312 4.57 -6.24 21.74
N ALA A 313 3.31 -6.66 21.61
CA ALA A 313 2.79 -7.83 22.31
C ALA A 313 3.27 -9.12 21.64
N ASP A 314 3.50 -10.16 22.45
CA ASP A 314 3.72 -11.52 21.94
C ASP A 314 2.40 -12.28 21.80
N TYR A 315 1.54 -12.17 22.81
CA TYR A 315 0.17 -12.68 22.82
C TYR A 315 -0.70 -11.90 23.82
N TRP A 316 -2.00 -12.15 23.82
CA TRP A 316 -2.97 -11.52 24.72
C TRP A 316 -4.03 -12.49 25.21
N SER A 317 -4.72 -12.11 26.28
CA SER A 317 -5.93 -12.76 26.76
C SER A 317 -7.05 -11.75 26.91
N ILE A 318 -8.29 -12.21 26.75
CA ILE A 318 -9.50 -11.40 26.81
C ILE A 318 -10.45 -12.05 27.79
N SER A 319 -11.00 -11.28 28.73
CA SER A 319 -12.01 -11.78 29.65
C SER A 319 -13.27 -12.23 28.91
N SER A 320 -14.04 -13.13 29.52
CA SER A 320 -15.27 -13.67 28.92
C SER A 320 -16.31 -12.60 28.55
N ASN A 321 -16.34 -11.49 29.27
CA ASN A 321 -17.22 -10.35 29.01
C ASN A 321 -16.59 -9.28 28.10
N SER A 322 -15.38 -9.49 27.57
CA SER A 322 -14.67 -8.56 26.67
C SER A 322 -14.50 -7.15 27.25
N THR A 323 -14.29 -7.05 28.56
CA THR A 323 -14.00 -5.77 29.25
C THR A 323 -12.57 -5.71 29.77
N VAL A 324 -11.83 -6.82 29.81
CA VAL A 324 -10.44 -6.85 30.28
C VAL A 324 -9.57 -7.49 29.20
N TYR A 325 -8.57 -6.74 28.75
CA TYR A 325 -7.59 -7.16 27.75
C TYR A 325 -6.20 -7.13 28.36
N THR A 326 -5.55 -8.28 28.47
CA THR A 326 -4.18 -8.39 29.01
C THR A 326 -3.22 -8.77 27.91
N PHE A 327 -2.22 -7.92 27.64
CA PHE A 327 -1.16 -8.17 26.66
C PHE A 327 0.13 -8.52 27.38
N HIS A 328 0.81 -9.56 26.89
CA HIS A 328 2.15 -9.93 27.32
C HIS A 328 3.16 -9.28 26.38
N ILE A 329 4.02 -8.43 26.91
CA ILE A 329 4.99 -7.68 26.11
C ILE A 329 6.16 -8.58 25.70
N ARG A 330 6.50 -8.53 24.41
CA ARG A 330 7.56 -9.33 23.81
C ARG A 330 8.91 -9.00 24.45
N ALA A 331 9.60 -10.04 24.92
CA ALA A 331 10.95 -9.89 25.46
C ALA A 331 11.95 -9.51 24.35
N GLY A 332 12.96 -8.71 24.70
CA GLY A 332 14.07 -8.36 23.81
C GLY A 332 13.84 -7.18 22.87
N LEU A 333 12.66 -6.56 22.91
CA LEU A 333 12.41 -5.29 22.23
C LEU A 333 13.18 -4.15 22.92
N ARG A 334 13.71 -3.23 22.10
CA ARG A 334 14.50 -2.09 22.55
C ARG A 334 14.17 -0.85 21.74
N PHE A 335 14.17 0.28 22.43
CA PHE A 335 14.11 1.61 21.84
C PHE A 335 15.40 1.94 21.07
N SER A 336 15.37 2.98 20.23
CA SER A 336 16.52 3.42 19.42
C SER A 336 17.71 3.92 20.24
N ASN A 337 17.50 4.28 21.50
CA ASN A 337 18.55 4.60 22.47
C ASN A 337 19.12 3.36 23.20
N GLY A 338 18.59 2.16 22.91
CA GLY A 338 19.02 0.88 23.48
C GLY A 338 18.29 0.47 24.76
N GLN A 339 17.42 1.30 25.34
CA GLN A 339 16.63 0.91 26.52
C GLN A 339 15.66 -0.24 26.20
N PRO A 340 15.40 -1.16 27.14
CA PRO A 340 14.42 -2.22 26.95
C PRO A 340 13.00 -1.63 26.93
N LEU A 341 12.16 -2.13 26.01
CA LEU A 341 10.72 -1.82 25.99
C LEU A 341 9.97 -2.78 26.91
N THR A 342 9.24 -2.23 27.87
CA THR A 342 8.55 -2.98 28.94
C THR A 342 7.06 -2.64 29.03
N ALA A 343 6.33 -3.39 29.86
CA ALA A 343 4.93 -3.08 30.17
C ALA A 343 4.74 -1.71 30.85
N TYR A 344 5.74 -1.22 31.58
CA TYR A 344 5.71 0.13 32.16
C TYR A 344 5.63 1.20 31.07
N ASP A 345 6.40 1.06 29.99
CA ASP A 345 6.42 2.01 28.88
C ASP A 345 5.08 2.05 28.14
N VAL A 346 4.44 0.89 27.94
CA VAL A 346 3.10 0.84 27.34
C VAL A 346 2.08 1.53 28.23
N TRP A 347 2.07 1.20 29.52
CA TRP A 347 1.16 1.82 30.49
C TRP A 347 1.35 3.33 30.54
N TYR A 348 2.59 3.79 30.65
CA TYR A 348 2.95 5.21 30.68
C TYR A 348 2.47 5.94 29.41
N SER A 349 2.70 5.35 28.24
CA SER A 349 2.28 5.91 26.95
C SER A 349 0.76 6.02 26.85
N VAL A 350 0.02 5.03 27.32
CA VAL A 350 -1.45 5.06 27.36
C VAL A 350 -1.97 6.14 28.31
N ILE A 351 -1.38 6.28 29.50
CA ILE A 351 -1.74 7.35 30.45
C ILE A 351 -1.49 8.72 29.81
N ARG A 352 -0.33 8.89 29.17
CA ARG A 352 0.01 10.13 28.43
C ARG A 352 -1.02 10.45 27.35
N THR A 353 -1.38 9.47 26.55
CA THR A 353 -2.40 9.61 25.49
C THR A 353 -3.77 9.98 26.04
N ILE A 354 -4.18 9.43 27.19
CA ILE A 354 -5.43 9.82 27.84
C ILE A 354 -5.38 11.29 28.30
N LEU A 355 -4.28 11.71 28.91
CA LEU A 355 -4.10 13.11 29.34
C LEU A 355 -4.12 14.08 28.16
N PHE A 356 -3.65 13.66 26.98
CA PHE A 356 -3.57 14.51 25.80
C PHE A 356 -4.85 14.52 24.96
N ALA A 357 -5.86 13.72 25.32
CA ALA A 357 -7.07 13.53 24.52
C ALA A 357 -7.92 14.80 24.29
N GLY A 358 -7.73 15.83 25.13
CA GLY A 358 -8.39 17.13 25.04
C GLY A 358 -7.57 18.25 24.40
N GLY A 359 -6.40 17.92 23.82
CA GLY A 359 -5.49 18.90 23.25
C GLY A 359 -6.08 19.73 22.12
N SER A 360 -5.46 20.88 21.86
CA SER A 360 -5.81 21.80 20.78
C SER A 360 -4.57 22.15 19.95
N PRO A 361 -4.51 21.88 18.63
CA PRO A 361 -5.49 21.12 17.82
C PRO A 361 -5.80 19.71 18.36
N GLY A 362 -6.93 19.15 17.93
CA GLY A 362 -7.38 17.85 18.43
C GLY A 362 -6.37 16.73 18.19
N THR A 363 -6.06 15.95 19.22
CA THR A 363 -5.07 14.86 19.19
C THR A 363 -5.74 13.51 18.97
N ALA A 364 -4.99 12.47 18.59
CA ALA A 364 -5.52 11.11 18.45
C ALA A 364 -5.96 10.45 19.79
N GLY A 365 -5.65 11.06 20.94
CA GLY A 365 -5.88 10.46 22.25
C GLY A 365 -7.34 10.16 22.57
N TRP A 366 -8.29 10.87 21.97
CA TRP A 366 -9.72 10.61 22.15
C TRP A 366 -10.13 9.18 21.71
N ILE A 367 -9.40 8.58 20.77
CA ILE A 367 -9.73 7.27 20.18
C ILE A 367 -9.61 6.17 21.23
N LEU A 368 -8.49 6.11 21.97
CA LEU A 368 -8.32 5.16 23.07
C LEU A 368 -9.15 5.55 24.28
N THR A 369 -9.18 6.84 24.61
CA THR A 369 -9.84 7.36 25.82
C THR A 369 -11.32 7.00 25.89
N LYS A 370 -12.05 7.00 24.77
CA LYS A 370 -13.48 6.63 24.74
C LYS A 370 -13.78 5.18 25.18
N TYR A 371 -12.81 4.27 25.08
CA TYR A 371 -12.96 2.89 25.55
C TYR A 371 -12.61 2.73 27.03
N LEU A 372 -11.88 3.71 27.59
CA LEU A 372 -11.17 3.60 28.86
C LEU A 372 -11.75 4.50 29.96
N ILE A 373 -12.38 5.62 29.59
CA ILE A 373 -12.91 6.60 30.54
C ILE A 373 -14.44 6.68 30.43
N PRO A 374 -15.18 6.55 31.54
CA PRO A 374 -16.64 6.54 31.52
C PRO A 374 -17.20 7.92 31.21
N ASN A 375 -18.27 7.98 30.39
CA ASN A 375 -18.92 9.23 29.95
C ASN A 375 -17.98 10.23 29.26
N TYR A 376 -16.89 9.74 28.64
CA TYR A 376 -15.93 10.58 27.94
C TYR A 376 -16.53 11.25 26.69
N THR A 377 -16.28 12.56 26.54
CA THR A 377 -16.62 13.32 25.33
C THR A 377 -15.38 13.44 24.44
N PRO A 378 -15.40 13.00 23.17
CA PRO A 378 -14.25 13.13 22.28
C PRO A 378 -13.70 14.56 22.21
N PHE A 379 -12.37 14.69 22.17
CA PHE A 379 -11.65 15.98 22.15
C PHE A 379 -11.82 16.84 23.41
N SER A 380 -12.23 16.26 24.54
CA SER A 380 -12.23 16.94 25.83
C SER A 380 -11.11 16.43 26.74
N PHE A 381 -10.65 17.27 27.65
CA PHE A 381 -9.73 16.86 28.71
C PHE A 381 -10.45 15.99 29.74
N VAL A 382 -9.76 14.94 30.21
CA VAL A 382 -10.31 14.06 31.25
C VAL A 382 -10.20 14.72 32.63
N MET A 383 -9.10 15.40 32.95
CA MET A 383 -8.97 16.08 34.23
C MET A 383 -9.76 17.39 34.24
N SER A 384 -10.82 17.43 35.03
CA SER A 384 -11.73 18.58 35.11
C SER A 384 -11.17 19.73 35.97
N SER A 385 -10.33 19.42 36.98
CA SER A 385 -9.75 20.42 37.88
C SER A 385 -8.40 19.97 38.49
N PRO A 386 -7.56 20.91 39.02
CA PRO A 386 -6.23 20.62 39.55
C PRO A 386 -6.14 19.59 40.68
N ASN A 387 -7.22 19.26 41.39
CA ASN A 387 -7.17 18.28 42.47
C ASN A 387 -8.28 17.24 42.34
N ASP A 388 -8.71 16.97 41.11
CA ASP A 388 -9.76 16.00 40.85
C ASP A 388 -9.27 14.57 41.07
N THR A 389 -9.52 14.04 42.28
CA THR A 389 -9.16 12.67 42.63
C THR A 389 -10.02 11.64 41.90
N LYS A 390 -11.23 12.02 41.46
CA LYS A 390 -12.12 11.09 40.76
C LYS A 390 -11.57 10.82 39.37
N ASP A 391 -11.31 11.87 38.59
CA ASP A 391 -10.76 11.76 37.24
C ASP A 391 -9.37 11.09 37.25
N PHE A 392 -8.52 11.46 38.21
CA PHE A 392 -7.23 10.80 38.43
C PHE A 392 -7.38 9.29 38.64
N ASN A 393 -8.29 8.87 39.53
CA ASN A 393 -8.51 7.45 39.79
C ASN A 393 -9.11 6.73 38.57
N GLU A 394 -9.99 7.37 37.80
CA GLU A 394 -10.53 6.77 36.57
C GLU A 394 -9.41 6.49 35.55
N ILE A 395 -8.50 7.46 35.34
CA ILE A 395 -7.34 7.28 34.47
C ILE A 395 -6.42 6.17 34.97
N MET A 396 -6.12 6.13 36.27
CA MET A 396 -5.21 5.13 36.84
C MET A 396 -5.80 3.72 36.85
N HIS A 397 -7.14 3.56 36.87
CA HIS A 397 -7.80 2.26 36.76
C HIS A 397 -8.02 1.82 35.31
N ALA A 398 -8.01 2.72 34.34
CA ALA A 398 -8.22 2.40 32.93
C ALA A 398 -7.18 1.41 32.39
N VAL A 399 -5.93 1.54 32.83
CA VAL A 399 -4.84 0.67 32.42
C VAL A 399 -3.90 0.38 33.60
N THR A 400 -3.50 -0.87 33.73
CA THR A 400 -2.60 -1.36 34.79
C THR A 400 -1.45 -2.14 34.18
N TYR A 401 -0.32 -2.26 34.86
CA TYR A 401 0.82 -3.04 34.41
C TYR A 401 1.39 -3.90 35.55
N ASP A 402 2.11 -4.96 35.18
CA ASP A 402 2.88 -5.80 36.08
C ASP A 402 4.27 -6.04 35.48
N ASN A 403 5.30 -5.54 36.15
CA ASN A 403 6.69 -5.66 35.74
C ASN A 403 7.25 -7.09 35.88
N GLN A 404 6.69 -7.91 36.77
CA GLN A 404 7.17 -9.28 36.99
C GLN A 404 6.74 -10.19 35.84
N THR A 405 5.51 -10.04 35.38
CA THR A 405 4.95 -10.79 34.24
C THR A 405 5.16 -10.07 32.90
N ASN A 406 5.64 -8.83 32.93
CA ASN A 406 5.76 -7.92 31.78
C ASN A 406 4.44 -7.80 30.99
N THR A 407 3.35 -7.58 31.73
CA THR A 407 1.99 -7.47 31.17
C THR A 407 1.38 -6.10 31.35
N VAL A 408 0.57 -5.68 30.38
CA VAL A 408 -0.29 -4.50 30.46
C VAL A 408 -1.75 -4.93 30.31
N THR A 409 -2.62 -4.43 31.19
CA THR A 409 -4.02 -4.81 31.27
C THR A 409 -4.90 -3.58 31.12
N PHE A 410 -5.73 -3.56 30.08
CA PHE A 410 -6.74 -2.53 29.81
C PHE A 410 -8.09 -2.94 30.40
N HIS A 411 -8.74 -2.00 31.08
CA HIS A 411 -10.04 -2.17 31.72
C HIS A 411 -11.06 -1.29 31.00
N LEU A 412 -11.78 -1.89 30.05
CA LEU A 412 -12.71 -1.17 29.20
C LEU A 412 -14.02 -0.88 29.94
N VAL A 413 -14.57 0.31 29.71
CA VAL A 413 -15.80 0.78 30.38
C VAL A 413 -17.05 0.01 29.95
N GLN A 414 -16.98 -0.69 28.82
CA GLN A 414 -18.05 -1.53 28.30
C GLN A 414 -17.48 -2.72 27.51
N SER A 415 -18.32 -3.75 27.36
CA SER A 415 -17.98 -4.92 26.54
C SER A 415 -17.67 -4.48 25.11
N THR A 416 -16.44 -4.69 24.67
CA THR A 416 -15.96 -4.27 23.35
C THR A 416 -15.33 -5.46 22.64
N PRO A 417 -15.78 -5.85 21.44
CA PRO A 417 -15.18 -6.94 20.68
C PRO A 417 -13.70 -6.65 20.34
N ALA A 418 -12.88 -7.71 20.31
CA ALA A 418 -11.44 -7.59 20.05
C ALA A 418 -11.14 -6.85 18.75
N GLN A 419 -11.88 -7.17 17.69
CA GLN A 419 -11.72 -6.52 16.39
C GLN A 419 -11.89 -5.00 16.46
N LEU A 420 -12.78 -4.49 17.30
CA LEU A 420 -13.03 -3.05 17.46
C LEU A 420 -12.01 -2.40 18.40
N PHE A 421 -11.62 -3.07 19.48
CA PHE A 421 -10.59 -2.52 20.37
C PHE A 421 -9.21 -2.49 19.70
N PHE A 422 -8.91 -3.51 18.88
CA PHE A 422 -7.63 -3.61 18.17
C PHE A 422 -7.43 -2.55 17.12
N THR A 423 -8.48 -1.96 16.53
CA THR A 423 -8.30 -0.80 15.65
C THR A 423 -7.68 0.39 16.40
N ALA A 424 -7.97 0.54 17.70
CA ALA A 424 -7.47 1.64 18.51
C ALA A 424 -6.05 1.39 19.03
N VAL A 425 -5.74 0.18 19.50
CA VAL A 425 -4.38 -0.15 19.97
C VAL A 425 -3.39 -0.48 18.84
N ALA A 426 -3.87 -0.59 17.59
CA ALA A 426 -3.04 -0.72 16.39
C ALA A 426 -2.71 0.62 15.73
N ASP A 427 -3.34 1.72 16.15
CA ASP A 427 -3.07 3.05 15.61
C ASP A 427 -1.85 3.65 16.32
N PRO A 428 -0.72 3.86 15.63
CA PRO A 428 0.47 4.43 16.28
C PRO A 428 0.24 5.89 16.71
N LEU A 429 -0.75 6.60 16.16
CA LEU A 429 -1.22 7.86 16.72
C LEU A 429 -2.05 7.55 17.97
N GLY A 430 -1.55 7.97 19.12
CA GLY A 430 -2.10 7.70 20.44
C GLY A 430 -1.65 6.37 21.05
N ALA A 431 -1.47 5.29 20.28
CA ALA A 431 -1.03 4.00 20.84
C ALA A 431 0.47 3.70 20.64
N GLY A 432 1.23 4.59 19.99
CA GLY A 432 2.68 4.46 19.82
C GLY A 432 3.40 4.42 21.18
N ILE A 433 4.20 3.38 21.42
CA ILE A 433 4.87 3.16 22.70
C ILE A 433 6.12 4.05 22.79
N GLN A 434 6.15 4.94 23.76
CA GLN A 434 7.23 5.89 24.04
C GLN A 434 8.12 5.40 25.20
N ASP A 435 9.39 5.81 25.19
CA ASP A 435 10.34 5.53 26.28
C ASP A 435 10.05 6.45 27.48
N ALA A 436 9.47 5.88 28.53
CA ALA A 436 9.08 6.64 29.71
C ALA A 436 10.29 7.25 30.45
N ALA A 437 11.39 6.50 30.55
CA ALA A 437 12.60 6.97 31.21
C ALA A 437 13.25 8.12 30.43
N TRP A 438 13.23 8.05 29.10
CA TRP A 438 13.69 9.16 28.26
C TRP A 438 12.82 10.40 28.42
N LEU A 439 11.49 10.26 28.39
CA LEU A 439 10.55 11.37 28.62
C LEU A 439 10.82 12.05 29.97
N GLU A 440 11.00 11.27 31.03
CA GLU A 440 11.38 11.79 32.36
C GLU A 440 12.74 12.52 32.31
N SER A 441 13.73 11.96 31.61
CA SER A 441 15.09 12.53 31.55
C SER A 441 15.18 13.89 30.86
N ILE A 442 14.27 14.18 29.92
CA ILE A 442 14.21 15.45 29.20
C ILE A 442 13.22 16.45 29.83
N GLY A 443 12.65 16.14 30.99
CA GLY A 443 11.68 16.98 31.68
C GLY A 443 10.25 16.89 31.13
N ALA A 444 9.97 15.93 30.25
CA ALA A 444 8.64 15.60 29.75
C ALA A 444 7.93 14.50 30.58
N GLY A 445 8.38 14.31 31.82
CA GLY A 445 7.87 13.32 32.78
C GLY A 445 6.49 13.68 33.36
N ILE A 446 5.66 12.68 33.61
CA ILE A 446 4.35 12.83 34.26
C ILE A 446 4.54 12.79 35.78
N ASN A 447 3.97 13.77 36.49
CA ASN A 447 3.82 13.69 37.94
C ASN A 447 2.50 12.95 38.27
N PHE A 448 2.60 11.74 38.83
CA PHE A 448 1.45 10.86 39.11
C PHE A 448 0.67 11.28 40.37
N THR A 449 0.13 12.49 40.35
CA THR A 449 -0.80 13.05 41.33
C THR A 449 -1.95 13.74 40.60
N PRO A 450 -3.11 13.98 41.23
CA PRO A 450 -4.20 14.73 40.58
C PRO A 450 -3.76 16.09 40.01
N ALA A 451 -2.98 16.85 40.77
CA ALA A 451 -2.41 18.12 40.32
C ALA A 451 -1.39 17.96 39.20
N GLY A 452 -0.58 16.91 39.26
CA GLY A 452 0.35 16.58 38.19
C GLY A 452 -0.34 16.24 36.88
N PHE A 453 -1.42 15.46 36.90
CA PHE A 453 -2.19 15.13 35.68
C PHE A 453 -2.85 16.37 35.06
N TYR A 454 -3.49 17.20 35.88
CA TYR A 454 -4.12 18.43 35.41
C TYR A 454 -3.11 19.44 34.85
N ALA A 455 -1.90 19.51 35.42
CA ALA A 455 -0.82 20.31 34.88
C ALA A 455 -0.26 19.71 33.58
N TYR A 456 -0.06 18.39 33.54
CA TYR A 456 0.55 17.71 32.41
C TYR A 456 -0.29 17.79 31.14
N GLN A 457 -1.62 17.68 31.25
CA GLN A 457 -2.50 17.78 30.08
C GLN A 457 -2.43 19.13 29.36
N GLN A 458 -1.94 20.20 30.00
CA GLN A 458 -1.76 21.49 29.33
C GLN A 458 -0.72 21.42 28.20
N HIS A 459 0.24 20.48 28.30
CA HIS A 459 1.22 20.20 27.24
C HIS A 459 0.61 19.52 26.00
N ALA A 460 -0.69 19.29 25.98
CA ALA A 460 -1.43 18.84 24.80
C ALA A 460 -1.93 20.00 23.92
N ASN A 461 -1.68 21.26 24.32
CA ASN A 461 -2.05 22.43 23.53
C ASN A 461 -0.85 22.96 22.74
N GLU A 462 -1.12 23.36 21.49
CA GLU A 462 -0.15 24.00 20.62
C GLU A 462 0.46 25.23 21.30
N GLY A 463 1.78 25.31 21.28
CA GLY A 463 2.57 26.30 22.02
C GLY A 463 3.19 25.76 23.32
N ASP A 464 2.59 24.73 23.92
CA ASP A 464 3.07 24.10 25.18
C ASP A 464 3.65 22.69 24.97
N TYR A 465 3.76 22.24 23.72
CA TYR A 465 4.34 20.95 23.36
C TYR A 465 5.79 20.81 23.81
N PHE A 466 6.17 19.58 24.14
CA PHE A 466 7.57 19.22 24.35
C PHE A 466 8.29 19.15 23.00
N THR A 467 8.99 20.22 22.63
CA THR A 467 9.62 20.37 21.29
C THR A 467 10.57 19.23 20.92
N GLN A 468 11.27 18.64 21.90
CA GLN A 468 12.16 17.50 21.63
C GLN A 468 11.35 16.23 21.31
N VAL A 469 10.23 15.98 22.01
CA VAL A 469 9.33 14.85 21.69
C VAL A 469 8.68 15.05 20.33
N GLN A 470 8.34 16.29 19.99
CA GLN A 470 7.74 16.65 18.70
C GLN A 470 8.69 16.40 17.52
N ASN A 471 9.98 16.70 17.65
CA ASN A 471 10.88 16.78 16.49
C ASN A 471 11.95 15.68 16.44
N ASP A 472 12.29 15.06 17.57
CA ASP A 472 13.35 14.06 17.68
C ASP A 472 13.02 13.01 18.78
N PRO A 473 11.92 12.25 18.63
CA PRO A 473 11.55 11.25 19.61
C PRO A 473 12.44 10.01 19.57
N VAL A 474 12.61 9.38 20.74
CA VAL A 474 13.16 8.02 20.83
C VAL A 474 12.16 7.03 20.24
N ALA A 475 12.59 6.30 19.21
CA ALA A 475 11.80 5.36 18.44
C ALA A 475 11.71 4.00 19.13
N SER A 476 10.54 3.36 19.11
CA SER A 476 10.33 1.97 19.54
C SER A 476 10.20 0.97 18.39
N GLY A 477 10.07 1.47 17.16
CA GLY A 477 9.81 0.71 15.95
C GLY A 477 11.07 0.31 15.17
N PRO A 478 10.88 -0.19 13.92
CA PRO A 478 11.95 -0.68 13.07
C PRO A 478 12.89 0.40 12.54
N TYR A 479 12.43 1.65 12.43
CA TYR A 479 13.24 2.80 12.01
C TYR A 479 13.41 3.82 13.13
N MET A 480 14.37 4.73 12.95
CA MET A 480 14.51 5.95 13.74
C MET A 480 14.80 7.13 12.80
N ILE A 481 14.48 8.34 13.24
CA ILE A 481 14.84 9.57 12.51
C ILE A 481 16.34 9.79 12.70
N GLU A 482 17.08 9.85 11.60
CA GLU A 482 18.50 10.28 11.60
C GLU A 482 18.60 11.80 11.42
N GLN A 483 17.75 12.35 10.56
CA GLN A 483 17.73 13.78 10.24
C GLN A 483 16.33 14.25 9.89
N TYR A 484 15.96 15.41 10.41
CA TYR A 484 14.77 16.15 10.00
C TYR A 484 15.14 17.59 9.66
N VAL A 485 14.77 18.03 8.46
CA VAL A 485 14.85 19.42 8.02
C VAL A 485 13.42 19.88 7.72
N PRO A 486 12.81 20.72 8.58
CA PRO A 486 11.42 21.15 8.44
C PRO A 486 11.10 21.67 7.04
N GLY A 487 9.98 21.19 6.48
CA GLY A 487 9.52 21.54 5.14
C GLY A 487 10.41 21.11 3.97
N GLN A 488 11.49 20.35 4.21
CA GLN A 488 12.43 19.94 3.16
C GLN A 488 12.61 18.42 3.08
N SER A 489 13.04 17.78 4.17
CA SER A 489 13.39 16.36 4.11
C SER A 489 13.45 15.66 5.45
N ILE A 490 13.21 14.35 5.44
CA ILE A 490 13.36 13.44 6.57
C ILE A 490 14.22 12.25 6.11
N ILE A 491 15.16 11.83 6.96
CA ILE A 491 15.96 10.63 6.74
C ILE A 491 15.62 9.63 7.85
N LEU A 492 15.10 8.47 7.46
CA LEU A 492 14.88 7.34 8.36
C LEU A 492 15.97 6.30 8.13
N VAL A 493 16.58 5.85 9.22
CA VAL A 493 17.55 4.75 9.22
C VAL A 493 17.05 3.60 10.08
N PRO A 494 17.51 2.36 9.83
CA PRO A 494 17.15 1.23 10.68
C PRO A 494 17.48 1.50 12.14
N ASN A 495 16.53 1.24 13.05
CA ASN A 495 16.81 1.22 14.47
C ASN A 495 17.84 0.11 14.75
N PRO A 496 19.06 0.45 15.22
CA PRO A 496 20.14 -0.52 15.38
C PRO A 496 19.80 -1.60 16.41
N TYR A 497 18.94 -1.29 17.40
CA TYR A 497 18.54 -2.18 18.48
C TYR A 497 17.27 -2.97 18.21
N TYR A 498 16.55 -2.69 17.12
CA TYR A 498 15.36 -3.46 16.76
C TYR A 498 15.76 -4.88 16.30
N PRO A 499 15.23 -5.95 16.93
CA PRO A 499 15.63 -7.32 16.60
C PRO A 499 14.91 -7.90 15.37
N GLY A 500 13.83 -7.26 14.91
CA GLY A 500 12.87 -7.88 14.00
C GLY A 500 11.87 -8.77 14.74
N VAL A 501 10.61 -8.78 14.29
CA VAL A 501 9.57 -9.67 14.82
C VAL A 501 8.82 -10.36 13.66
N PRO A 502 8.05 -11.43 13.90
CA PRO A 502 7.25 -12.05 12.86
C PRO A 502 6.34 -11.04 12.16
N GLY A 503 6.42 -10.96 10.82
CA GLY A 503 5.67 -10.00 10.01
C GLY A 503 6.32 -8.62 9.87
N ILE A 504 7.28 -8.25 10.72
CA ILE A 504 7.96 -6.95 10.70
C ILE A 504 9.48 -7.17 10.86
N PRO A 505 10.17 -7.59 9.79
CA PRO A 505 11.59 -7.91 9.85
C PRO A 505 12.44 -6.67 10.16
N LYS A 506 13.67 -6.89 10.62
CA LYS A 506 14.62 -5.79 10.79
C LYS A 506 14.92 -5.14 9.43
N PRO A 507 14.73 -3.82 9.27
CA PRO A 507 15.04 -3.16 8.02
C PRO A 507 16.56 -3.05 7.81
N ASN A 508 16.96 -2.94 6.55
CA ASN A 508 18.35 -2.72 6.12
C ASN A 508 18.49 -1.56 5.14
N THR A 509 17.41 -0.79 4.94
CA THR A 509 17.34 0.30 3.98
C THR A 509 17.32 1.65 4.67
N THR A 510 17.85 2.69 4.02
CA THR A 510 17.63 4.09 4.39
C THR A 510 16.45 4.64 3.60
N VAL A 511 15.56 5.37 4.25
CA VAL A 511 14.42 6.03 3.59
C VAL A 511 14.67 7.53 3.58
N TYR A 512 14.71 8.12 2.39
CA TYR A 512 14.75 9.57 2.19
C TYR A 512 13.38 10.05 1.80
N ILE A 513 12.77 10.89 2.63
CA ILE A 513 11.52 11.56 2.36
C ILE A 513 11.85 12.99 1.99
N THR A 514 11.39 13.44 0.82
CA THR A 514 11.60 14.80 0.32
C THR A 514 10.27 15.49 0.10
N MET A 515 10.15 16.71 0.62
CA MET A 515 8.96 17.55 0.48
C MET A 515 9.09 18.36 -0.81
N GLY A 516 8.16 18.17 -1.74
CA GLY A 516 8.10 18.87 -3.02
C GLY A 516 7.08 20.00 -3.01
N GLU A 517 7.43 21.12 -3.65
CA GLU A 517 6.48 22.18 -3.98
C GLU A 517 5.83 21.87 -5.34
N ARG A 518 4.50 21.64 -5.34
CA ARG A 518 3.59 21.62 -6.51
C ARG A 518 3.74 20.46 -7.52
N PRO A 519 2.60 19.99 -8.09
CA PRO A 519 2.62 19.11 -9.26
C PRO A 519 2.96 19.94 -10.51
N GLY A 520 4.24 20.17 -10.75
CA GLY A 520 4.73 20.96 -11.90
C GLY A 520 6.21 21.34 -11.83
N ASP A 521 6.78 21.36 -10.63
CA ASP A 521 8.21 21.62 -10.49
C ASP A 521 8.99 20.37 -10.89
N ARG A 522 9.82 20.52 -11.94
CA ARG A 522 10.76 19.49 -12.35
C ARG A 522 11.61 19.13 -11.14
N LEU A 523 11.56 17.86 -10.73
CA LEU A 523 12.42 17.26 -9.71
C LEU A 523 13.85 17.82 -9.87
N GLN A 524 14.24 18.74 -8.99
CA GLN A 524 15.61 19.19 -8.91
C GLN A 524 16.45 18.01 -8.40
N PRO A 525 17.62 17.74 -9.00
CA PRO A 525 18.45 16.63 -8.55
C PRO A 525 18.90 16.86 -7.10
N VAL A 526 18.71 15.84 -6.25
CA VAL A 526 19.35 15.79 -4.93
C VAL A 526 20.85 15.61 -5.17
N CYS A 527 21.66 16.57 -4.75
CA CYS A 527 23.11 16.52 -4.89
C CYS A 527 23.75 16.17 -3.54
N HIS A 528 24.45 15.03 -3.48
CA HIS A 528 25.19 14.61 -2.30
C HIS A 528 26.43 15.50 -2.09
N ARG A 529 26.54 16.16 -0.94
CA ARG A 529 27.72 17.00 -0.59
C ARG A 529 29.02 16.21 -0.42
N THR A 530 28.96 14.89 -0.24
CA THR A 530 30.15 14.04 -0.03
C THR A 530 30.62 13.27 -1.26
N SER A 531 29.76 13.07 -2.28
CA SER A 531 30.11 12.26 -3.46
C SER A 531 30.11 13.03 -4.79
N GLY A 532 29.60 14.26 -4.85
CA GLY A 532 29.64 15.08 -6.07
C GLY A 532 28.75 14.60 -7.22
N TYR A 533 27.90 13.60 -7.00
CA TYR A 533 26.93 13.10 -7.98
C TYR A 533 25.57 13.78 -7.78
N CYS A 534 25.00 14.29 -8.88
CA CYS A 534 23.63 14.80 -8.94
C CYS A 534 22.76 13.79 -9.72
N ASN A 535 21.83 13.13 -9.04
CA ASN A 535 20.93 12.15 -9.66
C ASN A 535 19.73 12.84 -10.32
N ARG A 536 19.53 12.63 -11.63
CA ARG A 536 18.25 12.94 -12.29
C ARG A 536 17.21 11.93 -11.81
N LEU A 537 16.31 12.35 -10.93
CA LEU A 537 15.17 11.54 -10.52
C LEU A 537 14.16 11.46 -11.66
N THR A 538 13.94 10.25 -12.19
CA THR A 538 12.79 9.96 -13.07
C THR A 538 11.61 9.55 -12.20
N ASN A 539 10.45 10.20 -12.42
CA ASN A 539 9.16 9.98 -11.75
C ASN A 539 8.93 8.52 -11.33
N GLY A 540 9.09 8.24 -10.04
CA GLY A 540 8.68 7.01 -9.40
C GLY A 540 7.87 7.36 -8.17
N ALA A 541 6.57 7.61 -8.35
CA ALA A 541 5.63 7.62 -7.24
C ALA A 541 5.33 6.17 -6.87
N LEU A 542 5.82 5.73 -5.71
CA LEU A 542 5.42 4.46 -5.09
C LEU A 542 4.26 4.77 -4.14
N TYR A 543 3.16 4.02 -4.29
CA TYR A 543 1.97 4.10 -3.44
C TYR A 543 1.93 2.97 -2.42
N ARG A 544 1.18 3.24 -1.34
CA ARG A 544 0.72 2.36 -0.25
C ARG A 544 0.21 0.99 -0.68
#